data_AF-A0A2A2PRB4-F1
#
_entry.id   AF-A0A2A2PRB4-F1
#
_cell.length_a   1.000
_cell.length_b   1.000
_cell.length_c   1.000
_cell.angle_alpha   90.00
_cell.angle_beta   90.00
_cell.angle_gamma   90.00
#
_symmetry.space_group_name_H-M   'P 1'
#
loop_
_entity.id
_entity.type
_entity.pdbx_description
1 polymer ?
#
loop_
_entity_poly.entity_id
_entity_poly.type
_entity_poly.pdbx_seq_one_letter_code
_entity_poly.pdbx_strand_id
1 'polypeptide(L)'
;MANFIVTFRFEADDTYNERYTSFVKQVKELAKEVPWDETSSFYVFESDLTADSLCTRLWTGSEFDSSKDIMVVVDVLNRVRATKGPIKYPNLLASHLGF
;
A
#
# COMPACT_ATOMS: atom_id res chain seq x y z
N MET A 1 -13.50 -6.05 8.89
CA MET A 1 -13.74 -4.79 8.17
C MET A 1 -12.82 -3.74 8.74
N ALA A 2 -12.06 -3.07 7.88
CA ALA A 2 -11.05 -2.08 8.27
C ALA A 2 -10.95 -0.99 7.21
N ASN A 3 -10.53 0.20 7.66
CA ASN A 3 -10.36 1.38 6.82
C ASN A 3 -8.86 1.57 6.59
N PHE A 4 -8.45 1.52 5.33
CA PHE A 4 -7.05 1.51 4.96
C PHE A 4 -6.63 2.84 4.36
N ILE A 5 -5.43 3.27 4.74
CA ILE A 5 -4.61 4.19 3.98
C ILE A 5 -3.49 3.36 3.36
N VAL A 6 -3.33 3.44 2.05
CA VAL A 6 -2.19 2.85 1.33
C VAL A 6 -1.41 3.99 0.68
N THR A 7 -0.16 4.14 1.07
CA THR A 7 0.78 5.05 0.42
C THR A 7 1.97 4.28 -0.10
N PHE A 8 2.53 4.74 -1.20
CA PHE A 8 3.58 4.00 -1.90
C PHE A 8 4.52 4.91 -2.65
N ARG A 9 5.62 4.32 -3.12
CA ARG A 9 6.58 4.95 -4.01
C ARG A 9 7.13 3.87 -4.94
N PHE A 10 7.02 4.12 -6.24
CA PHE A 10 7.66 3.30 -7.26
C PHE A 10 9.00 3.93 -7.66
N GLU A 11 10.03 3.10 -7.77
CA GLU A 11 11.33 3.56 -8.28
C GLU A 11 11.23 3.92 -9.77
N ALA A 12 11.79 5.05 -10.17
CA ALA A 12 11.73 5.51 -11.55
C ALA A 12 12.67 4.67 -12.43
N ASP A 13 12.10 3.93 -13.37
CA ASP A 13 12.81 3.15 -14.39
C ASP A 13 11.87 2.86 -15.58
N ASP A 14 12.37 2.11 -16.56
CA ASP A 14 11.65 1.77 -17.79
C ASP A 14 10.35 0.99 -17.58
N THR A 15 10.19 0.34 -16.42
CA THR A 15 9.01 -0.47 -16.06
C THR A 15 8.08 0.26 -15.08
N TYR A 16 8.36 1.51 -14.70
CA TYR A 16 7.59 2.29 -13.72
C TYR A 16 6.08 2.28 -14.01
N ASN A 17 5.69 2.59 -15.24
CA ASN A 17 4.28 2.73 -15.61
C ASN A 17 3.51 1.40 -15.49
N GLU A 18 4.15 0.28 -15.82
CA GLU A 18 3.56 -1.06 -15.76
C GLU A 18 3.33 -1.48 -14.29
N ARG A 19 4.32 -1.23 -13.42
CA ARG A 19 4.20 -1.50 -11.98
C ARG A 19 3.16 -0.61 -11.31
N TYR A 20 3.14 0.68 -11.62
CA TYR A 20 2.14 1.60 -11.10
C TYR A 20 0.73 1.20 -11.53
N THR A 21 0.52 0.96 -12.82
CA THR A 21 -0.81 0.65 -13.37
C THR A 21 -1.36 -0.67 -12.83
N SER A 22 -0.52 -1.71 -12.76
CA SER A 22 -0.91 -3.01 -12.19
C SER A 22 -1.22 -2.90 -10.69
N PHE A 23 -0.45 -2.12 -9.93
CA PHE A 23 -0.71 -1.88 -8.52
C PHE A 23 -2.04 -1.15 -8.29
N VAL A 24 -2.31 -0.08 -9.04
CA VAL A 24 -3.57 0.67 -8.93
C VAL A 24 -4.77 -0.21 -9.28
N LYS A 25 -4.64 -1.06 -10.32
CA LYS A 25 -5.68 -2.05 -10.65
C LYS A 25 -5.93 -2.97 -9.46
N GLN A 26 -4.88 -3.51 -8.85
CA GLN A 26 -4.98 -4.40 -7.70
C GLN A 26 -5.60 -3.71 -6.47
N VAL A 27 -5.30 -2.43 -6.22
CA VAL A 27 -5.97 -1.65 -5.16
C VAL A 27 -7.48 -1.60 -5.40
N LYS A 28 -7.92 -1.31 -6.63
CA LYS A 28 -9.33 -1.22 -6.98
C LYS A 28 -10.07 -2.56 -6.88
N GLU A 29 -9.38 -3.67 -7.14
CA GLU A 29 -9.96 -5.02 -6.99
C GLU A 29 -10.10 -5.48 -5.54
N LEU A 30 -9.23 -5.00 -4.64
CA LEU A 30 -9.24 -5.37 -3.21
C LEU A 30 -10.08 -4.44 -2.34
N ALA A 31 -10.47 -3.29 -2.88
CA ALA A 31 -11.37 -2.34 -2.25
C ALA A 31 -12.83 -2.80 -2.36
N LYS A 32 -13.61 -2.59 -1.30
CA LYS A 32 -15.07 -2.86 -1.34
C LYS A 32 -15.83 -1.89 -2.24
N GLU A 33 -15.41 -0.64 -2.22
CA GLU A 33 -15.99 0.44 -3.00
C GLU A 33 -14.88 1.16 -3.78
N VAL A 34 -15.25 2.14 -4.59
CA VAL A 34 -14.28 2.96 -5.33
C VAL A 34 -13.36 3.67 -4.32
N PRO A 35 -12.04 3.44 -4.38
CA PRO A 35 -11.10 4.13 -3.49
C PRO A 35 -11.11 5.63 -3.73
N TRP A 36 -10.84 6.40 -2.68
CA TRP A 36 -10.47 7.81 -2.83
C TRP A 36 -8.99 7.91 -3.22
N ASP A 37 -8.70 8.47 -4.40
CA ASP A 37 -7.37 8.49 -5.02
C ASP A 37 -6.98 9.83 -5.68
N GLU A 38 -7.54 10.95 -5.19
CA GLU A 38 -7.27 12.29 -5.76
C GLU A 38 -5.82 12.76 -5.57
N THR A 39 -5.10 12.19 -4.61
CA THR A 39 -3.71 12.56 -4.32
C THR A 39 -2.74 11.52 -4.87
N SER A 40 -1.54 11.97 -5.24
CA SER A 40 -0.54 11.10 -5.83
C SER A 40 -0.02 10.07 -4.82
N SER A 41 0.02 8.80 -5.24
CA SER A 41 0.57 7.68 -4.46
C SER A 41 -0.07 7.49 -3.08
N PHE A 42 -1.39 7.71 -3.02
CA PHE A 42 -2.16 7.64 -1.79
C PHE A 42 -3.60 7.19 -2.11
N TYR A 43 -4.05 6.16 -1.40
CA TYR A 43 -5.36 5.56 -1.57
C TYR A 43 -6.03 5.38 -0.21
N VAL A 44 -7.32 5.69 -0.14
CA VAL A 44 -8.16 5.43 1.03
C VAL A 44 -9.35 4.57 0.62
N PHE A 45 -9.54 3.44 1.29
CA PHE A 45 -10.63 2.51 0.97
C PHE A 45 -10.91 1.54 2.12
N GLU A 46 -12.06 0.87 2.04
CA GLU A 46 -12.41 -0.21 2.96
C GLU A 46 -12.10 -1.59 2.36
N SER A 47 -11.69 -2.52 3.22
CA SER A 47 -11.51 -3.94 2.86
C SER A 47 -11.83 -4.86 4.05
N ASP A 48 -12.11 -6.13 3.76
CA ASP A 48 -12.27 -7.17 4.81
C ASP A 48 -10.95 -7.84 5.20
N LEU A 49 -9.85 -7.49 4.53
CA LEU A 49 -8.52 -8.02 4.81
C LEU A 49 -7.91 -7.38 6.06
N THR A 50 -6.87 -8.01 6.60
CA THR A 50 -5.96 -7.39 7.57
C THR A 50 -4.88 -6.58 6.85
N ALA A 51 -4.18 -5.68 7.56
CA ALA A 51 -3.08 -4.92 6.98
C ALA A 51 -2.01 -5.81 6.31
N ASP A 52 -1.60 -6.90 6.98
CA ASP A 52 -0.62 -7.86 6.44
C ASP A 52 -1.14 -8.60 5.19
N SER A 53 -2.40 -9.04 5.23
CA SER A 53 -3.01 -9.75 4.09
C SER A 53 -3.22 -8.83 2.89
N LEU A 54 -3.63 -7.58 3.13
CA LEU A 54 -3.76 -6.56 2.10
C LEU A 54 -2.40 -6.23 1.49
N CYS A 55 -1.38 -5.97 2.31
CA CYS A 55 -0.02 -5.71 1.85
C CYS A 55 0.55 -6.87 1.03
N THR A 56 0.33 -8.11 1.48
CA THR A 56 0.75 -9.31 0.74
C THR A 56 0.04 -9.42 -0.60
N ARG A 57 -1.28 -9.25 -0.65
CA ARG A 57 -2.06 -9.36 -1.90
C ARG A 57 -1.78 -8.24 -2.89
N LEU A 58 -1.50 -7.03 -2.41
CA LEU A 58 -1.04 -5.92 -3.25
C LEU A 58 0.31 -6.26 -3.88
N TRP A 59 1.24 -6.82 -3.11
CA TRP A 59 2.54 -7.23 -3.62
C TRP A 59 2.45 -8.38 -4.62
N THR A 60 1.81 -9.49 -4.25
CA THR A 60 1.80 -10.70 -5.10
C THR A 60 0.81 -10.65 -6.26
N GLY A 61 -0.14 -9.72 -6.22
CA GLY A 61 -1.17 -9.53 -7.24
C GLY A 61 -0.92 -8.36 -8.19
N SER A 62 0.26 -7.72 -8.11
CA SER A 62 0.68 -6.68 -9.05
C SER A 62 2.14 -6.90 -9.45
N GLU A 63 2.64 -6.09 -10.38
CA GLU A 63 4.06 -6.11 -10.76
C GLU A 63 4.95 -5.39 -9.74
N PHE A 64 4.50 -5.22 -8.49
CA PHE A 64 5.26 -4.52 -7.45
C PHE A 64 6.61 -5.20 -7.18
N ASP A 65 7.71 -4.45 -7.32
CA ASP A 65 9.05 -4.95 -7.11
C ASP A 65 9.55 -4.58 -5.71
N SER A 66 9.44 -5.52 -4.78
CA SER A 66 9.85 -5.30 -3.38
C SER A 66 11.35 -5.05 -3.17
N SER A 67 12.19 -5.16 -4.20
CA SER A 67 13.60 -4.76 -4.11
C SER A 67 13.81 -3.25 -4.21
N LYS A 68 12.86 -2.52 -4.81
CA LYS A 68 13.01 -1.07 -5.13
C LYS A 68 11.77 -0.23 -4.81
N ASP A 69 10.58 -0.80 -4.98
CA ASP A 69 9.32 -0.14 -4.67
C ASP A 69 8.98 -0.27 -3.18
N ILE A 70 8.26 0.71 -2.66
CA ILE A 70 7.87 0.80 -1.26
C ILE A 70 6.36 0.97 -1.16
N MET A 71 5.73 0.26 -0.22
CA MET A 71 4.35 0.54 0.21
C MET A 71 4.24 0.50 1.73
N VAL A 72 3.32 1.31 2.26
CA VAL A 72 2.86 1.30 3.63
C VAL A 72 1.35 1.18 3.61
N VAL A 73 0.85 0.14 4.27
CA VAL A 73 -0.59 -0.13 4.46
C VAL A 73 -0.89 0.14 5.92
N VAL A 74 -1.80 1.08 6.18
CA VAL A 74 -2.19 1.48 7.53
C VAL A 74 -3.66 1.15 7.72
N ASP A 75 -3.96 0.28 8.67
CA ASP A 75 -5.31 0.07 9.19
C ASP A 75 -5.58 1.15 10.25
N VAL A 76 -6.38 2.14 9.88
CA VAL A 76 -6.65 3.30 10.72
C VAL A 76 -7.49 2.91 11.94
N LEU A 77 -8.38 1.93 11.79
CA LEU A 77 -9.31 1.52 12.83
C LEU A 77 -8.63 0.64 13.88
N ASN A 78 -7.88 -0.37 13.43
CA ASN A 78 -7.22 -1.33 14.33
C ASN A 78 -5.85 -0.87 14.80
N ARG A 79 -5.34 0.28 14.32
CA ARG A 79 -4.03 0.82 14.67
C ARG A 79 -2.93 -0.21 14.44
N VAL A 80 -2.94 -0.81 13.25
CA VAL A 80 -1.89 -1.72 12.78
C VAL A 80 -1.41 -1.29 11.42
N ARG A 81 -0.17 -1.65 11.08
CA ARG A 81 0.43 -1.34 9.79
C ARG A 81 1.17 -2.54 9.23
N ALA A 82 1.26 -2.61 7.92
CA ALA A 82 2.14 -3.50 7.20
C ALA A 82 2.95 -2.71 6.18
N THR A 83 4.15 -3.18 5.87
CA THR A 83 5.05 -2.52 4.92
C THR A 83 5.70 -3.54 4.01
N LYS A 84 5.95 -3.14 2.76
CA LYS A 84 6.76 -3.92 1.82
C LYS A 84 7.75 -3.00 1.11
N GLY A 85 8.92 -3.53 0.77
CA GLY A 85 9.98 -2.78 0.12
C GLY A 85 11.14 -2.42 1.05
N PRO A 86 12.16 -1.72 0.54
CA PRO A 86 13.32 -1.28 1.31
C PRO A 86 12.99 -0.09 2.23
N ILE A 87 12.26 -0.34 3.32
CA ILE A 87 11.95 0.67 4.35
C ILE A 87 13.23 1.10 5.06
N LYS A 88 13.73 2.30 4.75
CA LYS A 88 15.00 2.81 5.31
C LYS A 88 14.92 3.16 6.80
N TYR A 89 13.77 3.62 7.28
CA TYR A 89 13.60 4.11 8.65
C TYR A 89 12.36 3.53 9.35
N PRO A 90 12.32 2.21 9.61
CA PRO A 90 11.13 1.56 10.16
C PRO A 90 10.76 2.06 11.56
N ASN A 91 11.75 2.43 12.39
CA ASN A 91 11.50 2.95 13.74
C ASN A 91 10.89 4.35 13.73
N LEU A 92 11.31 5.23 12.80
CA LEU A 92 10.72 6.56 12.66
C LEU A 92 9.27 6.47 12.19
N LEU A 93 8.99 5.55 11.25
CA LEU A 93 7.64 5.26 10.81
C LEU A 93 6.76 4.81 11.98
N ALA A 94 7.24 3.86 12.80
CA ALA A 94 6.54 3.38 13.98
C ALA A 94 6.26 4.50 14.99
N SER A 95 7.27 5.30 15.34
CA SER A 95 7.13 6.37 16.33
C SER A 95 6.19 7.47 15.88
N HIS A 96 6.14 7.79 14.59
CA HIS A 96 5.31 8.88 14.06
C HIS A 96 3.88 8.45 13.74
N LEU A 97 3.63 7.16 13.44
CA LEU A 97 2.27 6.64 13.34
C LEU A 97 1.62 6.50 14.73
N GLY A 98 2.42 6.28 15.78
CA GLY A 98 1.94 6.19 17.16
C GLY A 98 1.35 4.81 17.53
N PHE A 99 1.66 3.79 16.73
CA PHE A 99 1.36 2.37 16.93
C PHE A 99 2.22 1.57 15.94
#